data_AF-A0A932XYC7-F1
#
_entry.id   AF-A0A932XYC7-F1
#
_cell.length_a   1.000
_cell.length_b   1.000
_cell.length_c   1.000
_cell.angle_alpha   90.00
_cell.angle_beta   90.00
_cell.angle_gamma   90.00
#
_symmetry.space_group_name_H-M   'P 1'
#
loop_
_entity.id
_entity.type
_entity.pdbx_description
1 polymer ?
#
loop_
_entity_poly.entity_id
_entity_poly.type
_entity_poly.pdbx_seq_one_letter_code
_entity_poly.pdbx_strand_id
1 'polypeptide(L)'
;MKNTLLEHNALSGEVSIALVGERKMKELGRRHLGEQGRIHEVLSFPALEAKGGRNFVAPEEELLLLGDIVICYPEARKIAMKRNRMVDDVLGELAEHGTLHLLGIHHED
;
A
#
# COMPACT_ATOMS: atom_id res chain seq x y z
N MET A 1 0.05 11.31 -5.02
CA MET A 1 -0.78 11.18 -3.79
C MET A 1 -1.92 12.18 -3.65
N LYS A 2 -1.72 13.51 -3.78
CA LYS A 2 -2.85 14.46 -3.60
C LYS A 2 -4.02 14.27 -4.59
N ASN A 3 -3.78 13.73 -5.79
CA ASN A 3 -4.81 13.63 -6.82
C ASN A 3 -5.69 12.37 -6.74
N THR A 4 -5.24 11.30 -6.08
CA THR A 4 -5.97 10.02 -6.08
C THR A 4 -7.13 10.01 -5.09
N LEU A 5 -7.02 10.75 -3.98
CA LEU A 5 -8.02 10.77 -2.91
C LEU A 5 -9.23 11.66 -3.23
N LEU A 6 -9.03 12.70 -4.04
CA LEU A 6 -10.09 13.67 -4.40
C LEU A 6 -11.17 13.08 -5.32
N GLU A 7 -10.84 12.07 -6.13
CA GLU A 7 -11.78 11.52 -7.10
C GLU A 7 -12.84 10.59 -6.48
N HIS A 8 -12.70 10.20 -5.21
CA HIS A 8 -13.56 9.17 -4.58
C HIS A 8 -14.27 9.61 -3.29
N ASN A 9 -14.43 10.92 -3.08
CA ASN A 9 -15.27 11.49 -2.00
C ASN A 9 -14.86 11.09 -0.56
N ALA A 10 -13.60 10.70 -0.35
CA ALA A 10 -13.01 10.52 0.97
C ALA A 10 -12.20 11.78 1.32
N LEU A 11 -12.69 12.58 2.28
CA LEU A 11 -12.10 13.89 2.63
C LEU A 11 -10.69 13.79 3.24
N SER A 12 -10.38 12.68 3.92
CA SER A 12 -9.06 12.39 4.49
C SER A 12 -8.97 10.93 4.92
N GLY A 13 -7.83 10.28 4.68
CA GLY A 13 -7.55 8.94 5.15
C GLY A 13 -6.11 8.79 5.61
N GLU A 14 -5.87 7.86 6.53
CA GLU A 14 -4.55 7.57 7.08
C GLU A 14 -4.00 6.28 6.50
N VAL A 15 -2.75 6.34 6.03
CA VAL A 15 -1.98 5.19 5.57
C VAL A 15 -0.65 5.19 6.30
N SER A 16 -0.28 4.05 6.86
CA SER A 16 1.06 3.84 7.40
C SER A 16 1.95 3.19 6.33
N ILE A 17 3.13 3.77 6.11
CA ILE A 17 4.11 3.23 5.14
C ILE A 17 5.35 2.77 5.88
N ALA A 18 5.71 1.50 5.70
CA ALA A 18 6.92 0.91 6.29
C ALA A 18 7.90 0.48 5.19
N LEU A 19 9.14 0.95 5.30
CA LEU A 19 10.24 0.47 4.48
C LEU A 19 10.94 -0.71 5.18
N VAL A 20 11.05 -1.85 4.50
CA VAL A 20 11.63 -3.07 5.07
C VAL A 20 12.68 -3.70 4.16
N GLY A 21 13.53 -4.54 4.74
CA GLY A 21 14.47 -5.38 4.00
C GLY A 21 13.85 -6.69 3.49
N GLU A 22 14.54 -7.37 2.57
CA GLU A 22 14.07 -8.62 1.93
C GLU A 22 13.69 -9.71 2.93
N ARG A 23 14.43 -9.86 4.04
CA ARG A 23 14.13 -10.86 5.07
C ARG A 23 12.73 -10.66 5.67
N LYS A 24 12.39 -9.41 6.00
CA LYS A 24 11.09 -9.08 6.59
C LYS A 24 9.99 -9.19 5.54
N MET A 25 10.26 -8.78 4.30
CA MET A 25 9.32 -8.94 3.19
C MET A 25 8.96 -10.41 2.94
N LYS A 26 9.95 -11.32 2.92
CA LYS A 26 9.73 -12.76 2.82
C LYS A 26 8.93 -13.32 4.00
N GLU A 27 9.21 -12.85 5.21
CA GLU A 27 8.46 -13.25 6.40
C GLU A 27 6.98 -12.86 6.27
N LEU A 28 6.70 -11.64 5.80
CA LEU A 28 5.35 -11.13 5.58
C LEU A 28 4.64 -11.91 4.47
N GLY A 29 5.29 -12.11 3.31
CA GLY A 29 4.73 -12.92 2.22
C GLY A 29 4.38 -14.33 2.66
N ARG A 30 5.24 -14.99 3.45
CA ARG A 30 4.95 -16.30 4.02
C ARG A 30 3.77 -16.27 4.98
N ARG A 31 3.71 -15.27 5.88
CA ARG A 31 2.69 -15.18 6.92
C ARG A 31 1.30 -14.85 6.34
N HIS A 32 1.23 -13.97 5.35
CA HIS A 32 -0.04 -13.41 4.87
C HIS A 32 -0.48 -13.95 3.51
N LEU A 33 0.43 -14.39 2.65
CA LEU A 33 0.11 -14.93 1.30
C LEU A 33 0.39 -16.44 1.18
N GLY A 34 1.00 -17.07 2.18
CA GLY A 34 1.37 -18.48 2.14
C GLY A 34 2.51 -18.81 1.15
N GLU A 35 3.11 -17.79 0.52
CA GLU A 35 4.16 -17.97 -0.47
C GLU A 35 5.53 -18.22 0.19
N GLN A 36 6.33 -19.09 -0.42
CA GLN A 36 7.67 -19.41 0.07
C GLN A 36 8.75 -18.83 -0.84
N GLY A 37 9.55 -17.90 -0.32
CA GLY A 37 10.78 -17.43 -0.95
C GLY A 37 10.63 -16.25 -1.92
N ARG A 38 9.42 -15.95 -2.40
CA ARG A 38 9.15 -14.75 -3.23
C ARG A 38 9.41 -13.48 -2.43
N ILE A 39 10.04 -12.50 -3.07
CA ILE A 39 10.20 -11.14 -2.55
C ILE A 39 9.25 -10.26 -3.35
N HIS A 40 8.32 -9.60 -2.66
CA HIS A 40 7.45 -8.61 -3.25
C HIS A 40 8.10 -7.23 -3.19
N GLU A 41 7.81 -6.40 -4.17
CA GLU A 41 8.25 -5.01 -4.20
C GLU A 41 7.46 -4.20 -3.15
N VAL A 42 6.15 -4.48 -3.05
CA VAL A 42 5.21 -3.87 -2.11
C VAL A 42 4.15 -4.89 -1.67
N LEU A 43 3.66 -4.76 -0.43
CA LEU A 43 2.49 -5.45 0.09
C LEU A 43 1.56 -4.43 0.74
N SER A 44 0.26 -4.55 0.50
CA SER A 44 -0.78 -3.72 1.12
C SER A 44 -1.63 -4.53 2.09
N PHE A 45 -1.87 -3.99 3.27
CA PHE A 45 -2.70 -4.59 4.33
C PHE A 45 -3.85 -3.62 4.66
N PRO A 46 -5.04 -3.84 4.08
CA PRO A 46 -6.22 -3.04 4.38
C PRO A 46 -6.50 -3.03 5.89
N ALA A 47 -6.82 -1.86 6.44
CA ALA A 47 -7.28 -1.77 7.81
C ALA A 47 -8.57 -2.60 7.94
N LEU A 48 -8.68 -3.33 9.04
CA LEU A 48 -9.86 -4.13 9.35
C LEU A 48 -10.96 -3.20 9.89
N GLU A 49 -11.42 -2.22 9.12
CA GLU A 49 -12.63 -1.51 9.52
C GLU A 49 -13.79 -2.50 9.52
N ALA A 50 -14.51 -2.51 10.65
CA ALA A 50 -15.42 -3.55 11.05
C ALA A 50 -16.35 -3.95 9.91
N LYS A 51 -16.66 -5.25 9.82
CA LYS A 51 -17.83 -5.76 9.10
C LYS A 51 -19.12 -5.21 9.73
N GLY A 52 -19.35 -3.91 9.63
CA GLY A 52 -20.60 -3.20 9.87
C GLY A 52 -21.12 -2.83 8.49
N GLY A 53 -22.26 -3.41 8.11
CA GLY A 53 -22.76 -3.37 6.76
C GLY A 53 -22.98 -1.97 6.20
N ARG A 54 -23.08 -1.94 4.87
CA ARG A 54 -23.81 -0.94 4.07
C ARG A 54 -24.68 -0.02 4.93
N ASN A 55 -24.36 1.27 4.91
CA ASN A 55 -25.02 2.41 5.57
C ASN A 55 -24.43 2.81 6.94
N PHE A 56 -23.24 3.40 6.92
CA PHE A 56 -22.90 4.42 7.90
C PHE A 56 -22.50 5.69 7.14
N VAL A 57 -23.35 6.71 7.23
CA VAL A 57 -22.91 8.09 7.00
C VAL A 57 -22.00 8.38 8.19
N ALA A 58 -20.68 8.25 7.99
CA ALA A 58 -19.72 8.66 9.00
C ALA A 58 -19.86 10.18 9.21
N PRO A 59 -19.69 10.69 10.45
CA PRO A 59 -19.57 12.12 10.68
C PRO A 59 -18.44 12.68 9.81
N GLU A 60 -18.57 13.91 9.33
CA GLU A 60 -17.68 14.57 8.34
C GLU A 60 -16.19 14.68 8.78
N GLU A 61 -15.82 14.13 9.95
CA GLU A 61 -14.52 14.29 10.63
C GLU A 61 -13.83 12.95 10.98
N GLU A 62 -14.38 11.79 10.59
CA GLU A 62 -13.74 10.49 10.89
C GLU A 62 -12.66 10.17 9.85
N LEU A 63 -11.39 10.19 10.28
CA LEU A 63 -10.24 9.78 9.46
C LEU A 63 -10.39 8.31 9.05
N LEU A 64 -10.56 8.07 7.75
CA LEU A 64 -10.63 6.70 7.22
C LEU A 64 -9.26 6.03 7.40
N LEU A 65 -9.20 5.00 8.24
CA LEU A 65 -8.00 4.18 8.36
C LEU A 65 -7.92 3.27 7.13
N LEU A 66 -7.03 3.56 6.19
CA LEU A 66 -6.89 2.77 4.97
C LEU A 66 -6.06 1.50 5.20
N GLY A 67 -5.04 1.59 6.07
CA GLY A 67 -4.21 0.47 6.48
C GLY A 67 -2.71 0.69 6.25
N ASP A 68 -1.99 -0.40 6.02
CA ASP A 68 -0.53 -0.39 5.95
C ASP A 68 -0.03 -0.71 4.53
N ILE A 69 1.00 0.00 4.09
CA ILE A 69 1.79 -0.32 2.89
C ILE A 69 3.20 -0.66 3.33
N VAL A 70 3.68 -1.84 2.96
CA VAL A 70 5.03 -2.29 3.27
C VAL A 70 5.83 -2.40 1.97
N ILE A 71 6.90 -1.63 1.85
CA ILE A 71 7.74 -1.57 0.65
C ILE A 71 9.10 -2.21 0.92
N CYS A 72 9.56 -3.07 0.02
CA CYS A 72 10.90 -3.65 0.09
C CYS A 72 11.94 -2.68 -0.49
N TYR A 73 12.65 -1.96 0.38
CA TYR A 73 13.61 -0.93 -0.06
C TYR A 73 14.75 -1.49 -0.94
N PRO A 74 15.33 -2.68 -0.67
CA PRO A 74 16.31 -3.29 -1.56
C PRO A 74 15.77 -3.56 -2.98
N GLU A 75 14.51 -4.01 -3.12
CA GLU A 75 13.89 -4.21 -4.44
C GLU A 75 13.60 -2.88 -5.13
N ALA A 76 13.06 -1.89 -4.41
CA ALA A 76 12.85 -0.53 -4.94
C ALA A 76 14.14 0.05 -5.53
N ARG A 77 15.29 -0.14 -4.86
CA ARG A 77 16.61 0.23 -5.38
C ARG A 77 17.00 -0.53 -6.65
N LYS A 78 16.76 -1.84 -6.72
CA LYS A 78 17.04 -2.64 -7.92
C LYS A 78 16.21 -2.16 -9.10
N ILE A 79 14.93 -1.84 -8.89
CA ILE A 79 14.04 -1.29 -9.90
C ILE A 79 14.53 0.07 -10.37
N ALA A 80 14.87 0.97 -9.45
CA ALA A 80 15.40 2.30 -9.74
C ALA A 80 16.66 2.22 -10.61
N MET A 81 17.61 1.34 -10.27
CA MET A 81 18.81 1.09 -11.06
C MET A 81 18.49 0.53 -12.45
N LYS A 82 17.61 -0.47 -12.56
CA LYS A 82 17.20 -1.08 -13.83
C LYS A 82 16.49 -0.09 -14.76
N ARG A 83 15.69 0.81 -14.18
CA ARG A 83 14.90 1.82 -14.90
C ARG A 83 15.63 3.15 -15.08
N ASN A 84 16.86 3.28 -14.57
CA ASN A 84 17.64 4.53 -14.55
C ASN A 84 16.85 5.72 -13.97
N ARG A 85 16.24 5.52 -12.81
CA ARG A 85 15.44 6.53 -12.09
C ARG A 85 15.93 6.72 -10.66
N MET A 86 15.47 7.79 -10.02
CA MET A 86 15.73 7.99 -8.59
C MET A 86 14.94 6.97 -7.77
N VAL A 87 15.50 6.52 -6.66
CA VAL A 87 14.82 5.58 -5.77
C VAL A 87 13.54 6.21 -5.19
N ASP A 88 13.57 7.52 -4.92
CA ASP A 88 12.43 8.28 -4.39
C ASP A 88 11.22 8.23 -5.35
N ASP A 89 11.47 8.30 -6.67
CA ASP A 89 10.42 8.17 -7.68
C ASP A 89 9.75 6.79 -7.62
N VAL A 90 10.57 5.73 -7.52
CA VAL A 90 10.09 4.35 -7.44
C VAL A 90 9.34 4.11 -6.13
N LEU A 91 9.81 4.68 -5.01
CA LEU A 91 9.09 4.61 -3.74
C LEU A 91 7.73 5.31 -3.81
N GLY A 92 7.66 6.46 -4.51
CA GLY A 92 6.40 7.15 -4.78
C GLY A 92 5.42 6.30 -5.58
N GLU A 93 5.88 5.64 -6.65
CA GLU A 93 5.07 4.74 -7.47
C GLU A 93 4.57 3.53 -6.70
N LEU A 94 5.44 2.89 -5.91
CA LEU A 94 5.06 1.73 -5.09
C LEU A 94 4.08 2.13 -3.98
N ALA A 95 4.22 3.32 -3.40
CA ALA A 95 3.27 3.83 -2.42
C ALA A 95 1.91 4.19 -3.05
N GLU A 96 1.89 4.76 -4.26
CA GLU A 96 0.67 5.01 -5.01
C GLU A 96 -0.05 3.70 -5.37
N HIS A 97 0.69 2.75 -5.94
CA HIS A 97 0.17 1.42 -6.25
C HIS A 97 -0.37 0.71 -4.99
N GLY A 98 0.38 0.76 -3.89
CA GLY A 98 -0.06 0.20 -2.62
C GLY A 98 -1.34 0.84 -2.10
N THR A 99 -1.50 2.16 -2.28
CA THR A 99 -2.71 2.90 -1.88
C THR A 99 -3.92 2.52 -2.73
N LEU A 100 -3.75 2.33 -4.04
CA LEU A 100 -4.82 1.86 -4.93
C LEU A 100 -5.37 0.50 -4.48
N HIS A 101 -4.49 -0.42 -4.09
CA HIS A 101 -4.90 -1.71 -3.51
C HIS A 101 -5.66 -1.56 -2.19
N LEU A 102 -5.27 -0.62 -1.33
CA LEU A 102 -6.01 -0.34 -0.09
C LEU A 102 -7.42 0.21 -0.36
N LEU A 103 -7.60 0.96 -1.45
CA LEU A 103 -8.89 1.49 -1.89
C LEU A 103 -9.77 0.46 -2.61
N GLY A 104 -9.31 -0.78 -2.78
CA GLY A 104 -10.03 -1.82 -3.51
C GLY A 104 -10.06 -1.61 -5.02
N ILE A 105 -9.25 -0.69 -5.55
CA ILE A 105 -9.05 -0.48 -6.98
C ILE A 105 -7.94 -1.44 -7.40
N HIS A 106 -8.33 -2.65 -7.79
CA HIS A 106 -7.40 -3.59 -8.40
C HIS A 106 -7.09 -3.11 -9.82
N HIS A 107 -5.97 -2.40 -9.99
CA HIS A 107 -5.34 -2.34 -11.30
C HIS A 107 -4.73 -3.71 -11.59
N GLU A 108 -5.11 -4.32 -12.70
CA GLU A 108 -4.47 -5.55 -13.19
C GLU A 108 -2.97 -5.26 -13.42
N ASP A 109 -2.13 -6.10 -12.79
CA ASP A 109 -0.66 -6.06 -12.83
C ASP A 109 -0.08 -6.26 -14.24
#